data_AF-A0A9D6JFW2-F1
#
_entry.id   AF-A0A9D6JFW2-F1
#
_cell.length_a   1.000
_cell.length_b   1.000
_cell.length_c   1.000
_cell.angle_alpha   90.00
_cell.angle_beta   90.00
_cell.angle_gamma   90.00
#
_symmetry.space_group_name_H-M   'P 1'
#
loop_
_entity.id
_entity.type
_entity.pdbx_description
1 polymer ?
#
loop_
_entity_poly.entity_id
_entity_poly.type
_entity_poly.pdbx_seq_one_letter_code
_entity_poly.pdbx_strand_id
1 'polypeptide(L)'
;MTTRVLIALVALVLAVAPAQPADPKDELRVAIPWTPENLDPTMNLSSIRAQVGVSLFDSLVGRDAENWMIYLGLNAFKKPLSDVRVRQALNYATDVDAIVKNVLERNGRRAPGPLTPHMFGYDPSVKGYPSDPVKARRLLAETGYPDGLEITLDAPEGRYQGDKEIAEALAGQWQRAGFKPKVQVAEWGAYFKRYLAKHFSDAYLLGLGGPMQDADELFNLVSSKGRGLYYKNEKVDMLFDAGRSTMDPARRRKIYSDLARAMVEDATWVFLMQQVDIYAMRDRVEWTPRPDQWMLLHRATLK
;
A
#
# COMPACT_ATOMS: atom_id res chain seq x y z
N MET A 1 -40.29 57.74 27.54
CA MET A 1 -40.63 57.43 28.94
C MET A 1 -40.17 56.02 29.25
N THR A 2 -39.31 55.88 30.26
CA THR A 2 -39.11 54.71 31.16
C THR A 2 -39.06 53.29 30.56
N THR A 3 -37.91 52.62 30.41
CA THR A 3 -37.03 51.98 31.43
C THR A 3 -37.50 50.57 31.87
N ARG A 4 -36.58 49.58 31.73
CA ARG A 4 -36.43 48.30 32.50
C ARG A 4 -37.39 47.13 32.19
N VAL A 5 -37.07 45.83 32.32
CA VAL A 5 -35.83 45.00 32.43
C VAL A 5 -36.31 43.54 32.72
N LEU A 6 -35.51 42.52 32.32
CA LEU A 6 -35.36 41.15 32.88
C LEU A 6 -36.56 40.15 32.84
N ILE A 7 -36.38 38.96 32.23
CA ILE A 7 -35.81 37.66 32.70
C ILE A 7 -36.89 36.63 33.08
N ALA A 8 -36.95 35.60 32.23
CA ALA A 8 -36.94 34.15 32.47
C ALA A 8 -37.86 33.42 33.48
N LEU A 9 -38.13 32.18 33.07
CA LEU A 9 -38.43 30.94 33.79
C LEU A 9 -39.90 30.51 34.08
N VAL A 10 -40.32 29.52 33.28
CA VAL A 10 -40.69 28.13 33.68
C VAL A 10 -42.08 27.80 34.24
N ALA A 11 -42.58 26.66 33.69
CA ALA A 11 -43.61 25.71 34.14
C ALA A 11 -45.08 26.07 33.87
N LEU A 12 -46.01 25.17 33.55
CA LEU A 12 -46.05 23.75 33.14
C LEU A 12 -47.56 23.46 33.01
N VAL A 13 -48.07 22.91 31.91
CA VAL A 13 -49.28 22.05 31.95
C VAL A 13 -49.12 20.91 30.96
N LEU A 14 -49.27 19.71 31.53
CA LEU A 14 -49.18 18.39 30.94
C LEU A 14 -50.34 18.10 29.98
N ALA A 15 -50.02 17.48 28.85
CA ALA A 15 -50.90 16.52 28.19
C ALA A 15 -50.09 15.24 27.97
N VAL A 16 -50.55 14.16 28.60
CA VAL A 16 -49.93 12.83 28.56
C VAL A 16 -50.27 12.18 27.21
N ALA A 17 -49.25 11.92 26.40
CA ALA A 17 -49.28 11.02 25.25
C ALA A 17 -48.18 9.96 25.44
N PRO A 18 -48.39 8.70 25.01
CA PRO A 18 -47.50 7.59 25.34
C PRO A 18 -46.11 7.81 24.75
N ALA A 19 -45.08 7.41 25.51
CA ALA A 19 -43.68 7.63 25.21
C ALA A 19 -43.31 7.17 23.78
N GLN A 20 -42.93 8.14 22.94
CA GLN A 20 -42.16 7.88 21.72
C GLN A 20 -40.72 7.54 22.13
N PRO A 21 -40.11 6.45 21.61
CA PRO A 21 -38.71 6.14 21.88
C PRO A 21 -37.80 7.21 21.27
N ALA A 22 -36.71 7.50 21.98
CA ALA A 22 -35.74 8.54 21.65
C ALA A 22 -35.15 8.39 20.24
N ASP A 23 -35.01 9.54 19.57
CA ASP A 23 -34.34 9.71 18.27
C ASP A 23 -32.84 9.36 18.41
N PRO A 24 -32.31 8.36 17.68
CA PRO A 24 -30.91 7.97 17.79
C PRO A 24 -30.00 9.00 17.09
N LYS A 25 -29.00 9.49 17.82
CA LYS A 25 -27.97 10.46 17.40
C LYS A 25 -27.01 9.99 16.28
N ASP A 26 -27.38 8.99 15.49
CA ASP A 26 -26.44 8.27 14.61
C ASP A 26 -26.91 8.19 13.15
N GLU A 27 -27.32 9.31 12.55
CA GLU A 27 -27.57 9.36 11.10
C GLU A 27 -26.52 10.22 10.38
N LEU A 28 -25.53 9.56 9.76
CA LEU A 28 -24.60 10.19 8.82
C LEU A 28 -25.21 10.17 7.42
N ARG A 29 -25.49 11.35 6.86
CA ARG A 29 -25.93 11.50 5.46
C ARG A 29 -24.71 11.51 4.53
N VAL A 30 -24.56 10.48 3.72
CA VAL A 30 -23.55 10.42 2.65
C VAL A 30 -24.22 10.69 1.32
N ALA A 31 -23.83 11.78 0.65
CA ALA A 31 -24.23 12.06 -0.73
C ALA A 31 -23.23 11.41 -1.67
N ILE A 32 -23.69 10.45 -2.48
CA ILE A 32 -22.92 9.89 -3.59
C ILE A 32 -23.28 10.73 -4.83
N PRO A 33 -22.36 11.50 -5.43
CA PRO A 33 -22.66 12.19 -6.68
C PRO A 33 -22.75 11.15 -7.80
N TRP A 34 -23.96 10.97 -8.35
CA TRP A 34 -24.21 10.05 -9.45
C TRP A 34 -24.83 10.79 -10.64
N THR A 35 -24.37 10.46 -11.85
CA THR A 35 -25.06 10.79 -13.10
C THR A 35 -25.46 9.48 -13.80
N PRO A 36 -26.75 9.28 -14.17
CA PRO A 36 -27.29 7.98 -14.58
C PRO A 36 -27.04 7.68 -16.06
N GLU A 37 -27.20 6.41 -16.45
CA GLU A 37 -28.24 6.18 -17.46
C GLU A 37 -28.94 4.82 -17.44
N ASN A 38 -28.43 3.75 -16.82
CA ASN A 38 -29.19 2.48 -16.80
C ASN A 38 -29.01 1.67 -15.52
N LEU A 39 -29.99 1.71 -14.63
CA LEU A 39 -30.19 0.70 -13.59
C LEU A 39 -31.68 0.33 -13.49
N ASP A 40 -31.92 -0.97 -13.49
CA ASP A 40 -33.20 -1.62 -13.22
C ASP A 40 -33.81 -1.12 -11.88
N PRO A 41 -35.09 -0.69 -11.87
CA PRO A 41 -35.75 -0.09 -10.71
C PRO A 41 -36.04 -1.05 -9.54
N THR A 42 -35.61 -2.32 -9.60
CA THR A 42 -35.90 -3.33 -8.55
C THR A 42 -34.76 -3.58 -7.56
N MET A 43 -33.70 -2.76 -7.54
CA MET A 43 -32.67 -2.84 -6.48
C MET A 43 -33.26 -2.47 -5.11
N ASN A 44 -33.80 -3.48 -4.44
CA ASN A 44 -34.26 -3.39 -3.07
C ASN A 44 -33.05 -3.35 -2.13
N LEU A 45 -32.64 -2.14 -1.75
CA LEU A 45 -31.50 -1.87 -0.86
C LEU A 45 -31.82 -2.19 0.61
N SER A 46 -33.03 -2.67 0.93
CA SER A 46 -33.46 -3.01 2.30
C SER A 46 -32.67 -4.15 2.94
N SER A 47 -31.90 -4.91 2.16
CA SER A 47 -31.06 -6.02 2.65
C SER A 47 -29.58 -5.66 2.81
N ILE A 48 -29.19 -4.39 2.61
CA ILE A 48 -27.82 -3.93 2.86
C ILE A 48 -27.81 -3.24 4.23
N ARG A 49 -27.45 -3.98 5.29
CA ARG A 49 -27.11 -3.37 6.58
C ARG A 49 -25.65 -2.94 6.56
N ALA A 50 -25.40 -1.65 6.40
CA ALA A 50 -24.13 -1.05 6.79
C ALA A 50 -24.22 -0.68 8.28
N GLN A 51 -23.59 -1.46 9.15
CA GLN A 51 -23.48 -1.16 10.58
C GLN A 51 -22.01 -0.91 10.89
N VAL A 52 -21.66 0.36 11.08
CA VAL A 52 -20.28 0.79 11.39
C VAL A 52 -20.04 0.57 12.88
N GLY A 53 -19.30 -0.49 13.18
CA GLY A 53 -18.79 -0.82 14.51
C GLY A 53 -17.61 -1.77 14.36
N VAL A 54 -16.41 -1.26 14.68
CA VAL A 54 -15.13 -1.99 14.55
C VAL A 54 -15.10 -3.20 15.50
N SER A 55 -14.54 -4.32 15.03
CA SER A 55 -14.28 -5.58 15.74
C SER A 55 -15.44 -6.61 15.79
N LEU A 56 -15.73 -7.18 14.61
CA LEU A 56 -16.22 -8.56 14.39
C LEU A 56 -16.23 -8.87 12.87
N PHE A 57 -16.23 -7.82 12.04
CA PHE A 57 -16.29 -7.88 10.57
C PHE A 57 -14.98 -8.24 9.85
N ASP A 58 -13.85 -8.38 10.53
CA ASP A 58 -12.61 -8.79 9.83
C ASP A 58 -12.74 -10.19 9.21
N SER A 59 -13.59 -11.05 9.79
CA SER A 59 -13.96 -12.36 9.23
C SER A 59 -15.05 -12.30 8.14
N LEU A 60 -15.93 -11.29 8.14
CA LEU A 60 -17.03 -11.16 7.17
C LEU A 60 -16.61 -10.38 5.91
N VAL A 61 -15.56 -9.56 6.01
CA VAL A 61 -14.97 -8.82 4.89
C VAL A 61 -13.89 -9.64 4.18
N GLY A 62 -13.64 -10.89 4.62
CA GLY A 62 -12.69 -11.80 3.97
C GLY A 62 -11.34 -11.13 3.72
N ARG A 63 -10.80 -10.41 4.72
CA ARG A 63 -9.48 -9.76 4.66
C ARG A 63 -8.33 -10.78 4.67
N ASP A 64 -8.44 -11.82 3.84
CA ASP A 64 -7.51 -12.94 3.75
C ASP A 64 -7.21 -13.22 2.27
N ALA A 65 -6.68 -12.20 1.60
CA ALA A 65 -5.77 -12.39 0.48
C ALA A 65 -4.73 -11.28 0.57
N GLU A 66 -3.59 -11.59 1.18
CA GLU A 66 -2.51 -10.63 1.34
C GLU A 66 -1.57 -10.83 0.16
N ASN A 67 -1.53 -9.94 -0.84
CA ASN A 67 -0.76 -10.31 -2.03
C ASN A 67 -0.06 -9.22 -2.84
N TRP A 68 -0.44 -7.96 -2.70
CA TRP A 68 0.25 -6.89 -3.43
C TRP A 68 1.31 -6.25 -2.57
N MET A 69 2.55 -6.64 -2.81
CA MET A 69 3.68 -5.91 -2.30
C MET A 69 3.86 -4.65 -3.12
N ILE A 70 3.52 -3.51 -2.54
CA ILE A 70 3.79 -2.19 -3.08
C ILE A 70 5.21 -1.79 -2.67
N TYR A 71 5.96 -1.27 -3.64
CA TYR A 71 7.32 -0.82 -3.43
C TYR A 71 7.62 0.36 -4.37
N LEU A 72 8.72 1.07 -4.10
CA LEU A 72 9.27 2.00 -5.08
C LEU A 72 10.52 1.40 -5.71
N GLY A 73 10.47 1.17 -7.01
CA GLY A 73 11.66 0.86 -7.77
C GLY A 73 12.53 2.09 -7.92
N LEU A 74 13.86 1.90 -7.98
CA LEU A 74 14.85 2.97 -8.01
C LEU A 74 15.76 2.79 -9.22
N ASN A 75 16.02 3.87 -9.97
CA ASN A 75 16.94 3.89 -11.10
C ASN A 75 18.41 3.96 -10.64
N ALA A 76 18.96 2.81 -10.28
CA ALA A 76 20.33 2.66 -9.79
C ALA A 76 21.41 2.80 -10.88
N PHE A 77 21.06 3.02 -12.15
CA PHE A 77 22.04 3.21 -13.23
C PHE A 77 22.58 4.63 -13.33
N LYS A 78 21.92 5.61 -12.70
CA LYS A 78 22.29 7.02 -12.81
C LYS A 78 22.41 7.66 -11.43
N LYS A 79 23.28 8.67 -11.32
CA LYS A 79 23.30 9.55 -10.15
C LYS A 79 21.93 10.24 -10.03
N PRO A 80 21.42 10.48 -8.81
CA PRO A 80 22.07 10.19 -7.53
C PRO A 80 21.90 8.75 -7.04
N LEU A 81 20.92 8.01 -7.58
CA LEU A 81 20.48 6.71 -7.07
C LEU A 81 21.44 5.54 -7.34
N SER A 82 22.50 5.76 -8.13
CA SER A 82 23.61 4.81 -8.26
C SER A 82 24.37 4.60 -6.93
N ASP A 83 24.35 5.58 -6.02
CA ASP A 83 24.91 5.42 -4.67
C ASP A 83 23.88 4.78 -3.74
N VAL A 84 24.23 3.60 -3.20
CA VAL A 84 23.37 2.85 -2.27
C VAL A 84 22.96 3.66 -1.05
N ARG A 85 23.81 4.58 -0.58
CA ARG A 85 23.52 5.41 0.60
C ARG A 85 22.38 6.39 0.35
N VAL A 86 22.21 6.86 -0.89
CA VAL A 86 21.06 7.70 -1.28
C VAL A 86 19.78 6.86 -1.29
N ARG A 87 19.83 5.61 -1.79
CA ARG A 87 18.68 4.68 -1.76
C ARG A 87 18.29 4.28 -0.34
N GLN A 88 19.28 4.08 0.53
CA GLN A 88 19.07 3.86 1.96
C GLN A 88 18.44 5.09 2.62
N ALA A 89 18.89 6.31 2.27
CA ALA A 89 18.30 7.54 2.78
C ALA A 89 16.81 7.67 2.44
N LEU A 90 16.38 7.27 1.23
CA LEU A 90 14.95 7.22 0.86
C LEU A 90 14.16 6.24 1.73
N ASN A 91 14.73 5.07 2.04
CA ASN A 91 14.10 4.11 2.95
C ASN A 91 13.97 4.68 4.37
N TYR A 92 15.04 5.25 4.95
CA TYR A 92 14.98 5.89 6.26
C TYR A 92 14.04 7.11 6.29
N ALA A 93 13.88 7.83 5.19
CA ALA A 93 12.96 8.94 5.07
C ALA A 93 11.48 8.53 5.06
N THR A 94 11.19 7.23 4.90
CA THR A 94 9.84 6.71 4.68
C THR A 94 9.27 6.12 5.97
N ASP A 95 8.17 6.69 6.44
CA ASP A 95 7.33 6.15 7.50
C ASP A 95 6.16 5.39 6.87
N VAL A 96 6.39 4.09 6.63
CA VAL A 96 5.40 3.18 6.05
C VAL A 96 4.19 3.03 6.96
N ASP A 97 4.40 2.97 8.28
CA ASP A 97 3.32 2.73 9.24
C ASP A 97 2.35 3.92 9.28
N ALA A 98 2.88 5.15 9.15
CA ALA A 98 2.05 6.35 8.99
C ALA A 98 1.23 6.32 7.68
N ILE A 99 1.79 5.84 6.57
CA ILE A 99 1.06 5.71 5.30
C ILE A 99 -0.04 4.65 5.43
N VAL A 100 0.28 3.48 5.97
CA VAL A 100 -0.69 2.41 6.22
C VAL A 100 -1.84 2.91 7.10
N LYS A 101 -1.54 3.66 8.14
CA LYS A 101 -2.55 4.17 9.07
C LYS A 101 -3.42 5.28 8.46
N ASN A 102 -2.80 6.26 7.80
CA ASN A 102 -3.48 7.51 7.44
C ASN A 102 -3.98 7.55 5.99
N VAL A 103 -3.36 6.79 5.09
CA VAL A 103 -3.74 6.72 3.67
C VAL A 103 -4.55 5.46 3.38
N LEU A 104 -4.09 4.31 3.91
CA LEU A 104 -4.76 3.03 3.66
C LEU A 104 -5.78 2.65 4.73
N GLU A 105 -6.02 3.49 5.73
CA GLU A 105 -6.97 3.22 6.82
C GLU A 105 -6.75 1.86 7.50
N ARG A 106 -5.48 1.48 7.69
CA ARG A 106 -5.02 0.18 8.25
C ARG A 106 -5.20 -1.02 7.32
N ASN A 107 -5.54 -0.83 6.05
CA ASN A 107 -5.64 -1.88 5.03
C ASN A 107 -4.29 -2.19 4.37
N GLY A 108 -3.26 -2.36 5.19
CA GLY A 108 -1.92 -2.68 4.72
C GLY A 108 -1.05 -3.21 5.84
N ARG A 109 0.04 -3.88 5.47
CA ARG A 109 1.05 -4.39 6.40
C ARG A 109 2.42 -4.00 5.91
N ARG A 110 3.22 -3.37 6.77
CA ARG A 110 4.58 -2.98 6.44
C ARG A 110 5.40 -4.20 5.99
N ALA A 111 6.05 -4.10 4.84
CA ALA A 111 6.95 -5.11 4.33
C ALA A 111 8.40 -4.74 4.74
N PRO A 112 9.10 -5.55 5.56
CA PRO A 112 10.48 -5.26 5.94
C PRO A 112 11.48 -5.51 4.81
N GLY A 113 11.05 -6.10 3.70
CA GLY A 113 11.90 -6.47 2.58
C GLY A 113 11.06 -6.87 1.37
N PRO A 114 11.67 -7.55 0.38
CA PRO A 114 11.05 -7.82 -0.91
C PRO A 114 10.15 -9.05 -0.92
N LEU A 115 9.80 -9.64 0.22
CA LEU A 115 8.99 -10.86 0.30
C LEU A 115 7.89 -10.69 1.35
N THR A 116 6.71 -11.22 1.04
CA THR A 116 5.57 -11.28 1.96
C THR A 116 5.50 -12.66 2.65
N PRO A 117 4.77 -12.81 3.77
CA PRO A 117 4.69 -14.08 4.50
C PRO A 117 4.23 -15.30 3.70
N HIS A 118 3.50 -15.09 2.60
CA HIS A 118 3.01 -16.17 1.74
C HIS A 118 4.01 -16.64 0.68
N MET A 119 5.06 -15.86 0.43
CA MET A 119 6.06 -16.19 -0.59
C MET A 119 7.06 -17.24 -0.08
N PHE A 120 7.33 -18.25 -0.89
CA PHE A 120 8.42 -19.20 -0.64
C PHE A 120 9.76 -18.47 -0.60
N GLY A 121 10.52 -18.68 0.48
CA GLY A 121 11.77 -17.97 0.75
C GLY A 121 11.62 -16.80 1.74
N TYR A 122 10.39 -16.46 2.16
CA TYR A 122 10.17 -15.47 3.21
C TYR A 122 10.89 -15.85 4.50
N ASP A 123 11.55 -14.86 5.09
CA ASP A 123 12.27 -14.97 6.35
C ASP A 123 11.87 -13.81 7.28
N PRO A 124 11.14 -14.09 8.37
CA PRO A 124 10.67 -13.05 9.31
C PRO A 124 11.81 -12.39 10.10
N SER A 125 13.04 -12.94 10.05
CA SER A 125 14.21 -12.33 10.66
C SER A 125 14.77 -11.17 9.85
N VAL A 126 14.43 -11.05 8.56
CA VAL A 126 14.87 -9.93 7.71
C VAL A 126 14.31 -8.62 8.28
N LYS A 127 15.22 -7.70 8.59
CA LYS A 127 14.87 -6.38 9.14
C LYS A 127 15.05 -5.32 8.07
N GLY A 128 13.97 -4.62 7.78
CA GLY A 128 14.00 -3.44 6.91
C GLY A 128 14.46 -2.19 7.62
N TYR A 129 14.18 -1.05 6.98
CA TYR A 129 14.60 0.26 7.44
C TYR A 129 13.57 0.88 8.39
N PRO A 130 13.89 1.17 9.65
CA PRO A 130 13.03 2.00 10.49
C PRO A 130 12.92 3.41 9.89
N SER A 131 11.81 4.10 10.15
CA SER A 131 11.72 5.52 9.80
C SER A 131 12.67 6.32 10.68
N ASP A 132 13.63 6.99 10.06
CA ASP A 132 14.61 7.87 10.69
C ASP A 132 14.98 9.03 9.72
N PRO A 133 14.15 10.09 9.67
CA PRO A 133 14.40 11.25 8.82
C PRO A 133 15.71 11.98 9.16
N VAL A 134 16.23 11.84 10.39
CA VAL A 134 17.50 12.45 10.81
C VAL A 134 18.66 11.71 10.14
N LYS A 135 18.65 10.38 10.20
CA LYS A 135 19.64 9.54 9.51
C LYS A 135 19.58 9.70 8.00
N ALA A 136 18.38 9.82 7.42
CA ALA A 136 18.21 10.12 6.00
C ALA A 136 18.94 11.42 5.59
N ARG A 137 18.71 12.53 6.32
CA ARG A 137 19.41 13.80 6.09
C ARG A 137 20.93 13.67 6.22
N ARG A 138 21.40 12.91 7.21
CA ARG A 138 22.84 12.66 7.41
C ARG A 138 23.46 11.95 6.22
N LEU A 139 22.81 10.88 5.72
CA LEU A 139 23.26 10.14 4.54
C LEU A 139 23.27 11.02 3.28
N LEU A 140 22.28 11.91 3.11
CA LEU A 140 22.29 12.89 2.02
C LEU A 140 23.49 13.84 2.10
N ALA A 141 23.81 14.37 3.28
CA ALA A 141 24.99 15.21 3.46
C ALA A 141 26.31 14.44 3.16
N GLU A 142 26.44 13.21 3.67
CA GLU A 142 27.59 12.32 3.42
C GLU A 142 27.76 11.93 1.94
N THR A 143 26.71 12.05 1.14
CA THR A 143 26.71 11.74 -0.30
C THR A 143 26.81 12.98 -1.19
N GLY A 144 27.01 14.17 -0.60
CA GLY A 144 27.22 15.42 -1.33
C GLY A 144 25.96 16.25 -1.58
N TYR A 145 24.86 15.97 -0.86
CA TYR A 145 23.59 16.70 -0.96
C TYR A 145 23.16 17.35 0.38
N PRO A 146 24.00 18.20 1.01
CA PRO A 146 23.69 18.81 2.30
C PRO A 146 22.49 19.78 2.23
N ASP A 147 22.29 20.44 1.09
CA ASP A 147 21.20 21.39 0.84
C ASP A 147 19.95 20.75 0.20
N GLY A 148 19.94 19.42 0.22
CA GLY A 148 18.88 18.56 -0.27
C GLY A 148 19.02 18.11 -1.71
N LEU A 149 18.24 17.08 -2.04
CA LEU A 149 18.32 16.35 -3.30
C LEU A 149 16.98 16.37 -4.04
N GLU A 150 16.98 16.87 -5.28
CA GLU A 150 15.83 16.72 -6.18
C GLU A 150 15.63 15.26 -6.56
N ILE A 151 14.38 14.78 -6.46
CA ILE A 151 14.03 13.41 -6.79
C ILE A 151 12.65 13.36 -7.45
N THR A 152 12.54 12.69 -8.58
CA THR A 152 11.24 12.45 -9.23
C THR A 152 10.61 11.17 -8.70
N LEU A 153 9.34 11.23 -8.29
CA LEU A 153 8.53 10.06 -7.97
C LEU A 153 7.43 9.91 -9.01
N ASP A 154 7.58 8.92 -9.89
CA ASP A 154 6.54 8.50 -10.81
C ASP A 154 5.54 7.58 -10.09
N ALA A 155 4.24 7.90 -10.16
CA ALA A 155 3.18 7.09 -9.56
C ALA A 155 2.03 6.87 -10.53
N PRO A 156 1.41 5.68 -10.53
CA PRO A 156 0.17 5.48 -11.27
C PRO A 156 -1.01 6.12 -10.54
N GLU A 157 -2.10 6.32 -11.28
CA GLU A 157 -3.43 6.60 -10.74
C GLU A 157 -4.40 5.51 -11.21
N GLY A 158 -5.17 4.97 -10.28
CA GLY A 158 -6.22 3.99 -10.58
C GLY A 158 -5.74 2.55 -10.74
N ARG A 159 -4.52 2.23 -10.30
CA ARG A 159 -3.99 0.86 -10.32
C ARG A 159 -3.96 0.19 -8.95
N TYR A 160 -3.52 0.90 -7.92
CA TYR A 160 -3.41 0.38 -6.55
C TYR A 160 -4.28 1.20 -5.60
N GLN A 161 -4.61 0.64 -4.44
CA GLN A 161 -5.37 1.38 -3.44
C GLN A 161 -4.56 2.60 -2.99
N GLY A 162 -5.10 3.80 -3.24
CA GLY A 162 -4.50 5.06 -2.85
C GLY A 162 -3.13 5.33 -3.48
N ASP A 163 -2.85 4.87 -4.70
CA ASP A 163 -1.53 5.00 -5.34
C ASP A 163 -1.04 6.45 -5.40
N LYS A 164 -1.90 7.37 -5.83
CA LYS A 164 -1.61 8.81 -5.84
C LYS A 164 -1.39 9.37 -4.43
N GLU A 165 -2.27 9.06 -3.49
CA GLU A 165 -2.20 9.54 -2.11
C GLU A 165 -0.96 9.01 -1.38
N ILE A 166 -0.55 7.76 -1.65
CA ILE A 166 0.70 7.18 -1.18
C ILE A 166 1.88 8.01 -1.69
N ALA A 167 1.90 8.35 -2.98
CA ALA A 167 2.98 9.14 -3.58
C ALA A 167 3.06 10.57 -3.01
N GLU A 168 1.93 11.22 -2.78
CA GLU A 168 1.85 12.53 -2.13
C GLU A 168 2.32 12.47 -0.67
N ALA A 169 1.92 11.44 0.08
CA ALA A 169 2.37 11.23 1.45
C ALA A 169 3.89 10.99 1.52
N LEU A 170 4.44 10.16 0.62
CA LEU A 170 5.89 9.93 0.47
C LEU A 170 6.62 11.23 0.19
N ALA A 171 6.13 12.05 -0.74
CA ALA A 171 6.73 13.35 -1.04
C ALA A 171 6.77 14.26 0.20
N GLY A 172 5.69 14.32 0.97
CA GLY A 172 5.68 15.07 2.24
C GLY A 172 6.70 14.56 3.27
N GLN A 173 6.85 13.24 3.39
CA GLN A 173 7.86 12.63 4.29
C GLN A 173 9.28 12.91 3.82
N TRP A 174 9.57 12.72 2.54
CA TRP A 174 10.87 12.95 1.93
C TRP A 174 11.30 14.41 1.98
N GLN A 175 10.36 15.34 1.80
CA GLN A 175 10.64 16.77 1.95
C GLN A 175 11.16 17.10 3.36
N ARG A 176 10.54 16.54 4.41
CA ARG A 176 11.03 16.70 5.80
C ARG A 176 12.39 16.04 6.02
N ALA A 177 12.74 15.03 5.24
CA ALA A 177 14.01 14.32 5.29
C ALA A 177 15.10 14.92 4.38
N GLY A 178 14.88 16.12 3.82
CA GLY A 178 15.88 16.84 3.03
C GLY A 178 15.86 16.55 1.53
N PHE A 179 14.89 15.78 1.03
CA PHE A 179 14.68 15.66 -0.41
C PHE A 179 13.82 16.82 -0.93
N LYS A 180 13.82 17.02 -2.25
CA LYS A 180 12.97 17.97 -2.98
C LYS A 180 12.16 17.15 -3.99
N PRO A 181 11.11 16.44 -3.54
CA PRO A 181 10.40 15.50 -4.39
C PRO A 181 9.50 16.20 -5.41
N LYS A 182 9.47 15.67 -6.63
CA LYS A 182 8.52 16.02 -7.68
C LYS A 182 7.69 14.78 -8.02
N VAL A 183 6.41 14.81 -7.66
CA VAL A 183 5.48 13.71 -7.97
C VAL A 183 4.95 13.87 -9.40
N GLN A 184 5.02 12.79 -10.18
CA GLN A 184 4.46 12.70 -11.52
C GLN A 184 3.43 11.59 -11.55
N VAL A 185 2.16 11.97 -11.66
CA VAL A 185 1.03 11.05 -11.69
C VAL A 185 0.59 10.83 -13.14
N ALA A 186 0.30 9.58 -13.49
CA ALA A 186 -0.30 9.24 -14.78
C ALA A 186 -1.30 8.08 -14.63
N GLU A 187 -2.37 8.11 -15.42
CA GLU A 187 -3.28 6.96 -15.54
C GLU A 187 -2.50 5.69 -15.93
N TRP A 188 -2.90 4.55 -15.35
CA TRP A 188 -2.18 3.27 -15.44
C TRP A 188 -1.73 2.87 -16.85
N GLY A 189 -2.59 3.00 -17.86
CA GLY A 189 -2.25 2.64 -19.24
C GLY A 189 -1.09 3.46 -19.81
N ALA A 190 -1.06 4.77 -19.56
CA ALA A 190 0.05 5.64 -19.95
C ALA A 190 1.29 5.41 -19.07
N TYR A 191 1.11 5.25 -17.76
CA TYR A 191 2.16 4.97 -16.79
C TYR A 191 2.93 3.69 -17.15
N PHE A 192 2.21 2.60 -17.43
CA PHE A 192 2.82 1.31 -17.72
C PHE A 192 3.56 1.32 -19.07
N LYS A 193 3.11 2.10 -20.06
CA LYS A 193 3.87 2.33 -21.29
C LYS A 193 5.20 3.03 -21.02
N ARG A 194 5.23 4.03 -20.13
CA ARG A 194 6.49 4.72 -19.72
C ARG A 194 7.43 3.77 -18.99
N TYR A 195 6.90 2.90 -18.12
CA TYR A 195 7.65 1.86 -17.42
C TYR A 195 8.35 0.92 -18.41
N LEU A 196 7.60 0.36 -19.36
CA LEU A 196 8.16 -0.56 -20.36
C LEU A 196 9.17 0.13 -21.29
N ALA A 197 8.97 1.40 -21.61
CA ALA A 197 9.88 2.22 -22.40
C ALA A 197 11.13 2.70 -21.62
N LYS A 198 11.22 2.39 -20.32
CA LYS A 198 12.30 2.84 -19.43
C LYS A 198 12.41 4.37 -19.31
N HIS A 199 11.28 5.07 -19.28
CA HIS A 199 11.20 6.53 -19.24
C HIS A 199 11.04 7.16 -17.84
N PHE A 200 11.13 6.38 -16.77
CA PHE A 200 11.23 6.91 -15.40
C PHE A 200 12.65 7.34 -15.07
N SER A 201 12.76 8.49 -14.41
CA SER A 201 14.06 9.11 -14.10
C SER A 201 14.67 8.53 -12.83
N ASP A 202 13.94 8.57 -11.71
CA ASP A 202 14.50 8.30 -10.39
C ASP A 202 13.76 7.17 -9.67
N ALA A 203 12.60 7.46 -9.05
CA ALA A 203 11.80 6.49 -8.30
C ALA A 203 10.44 6.27 -8.99
N TYR A 204 9.92 5.05 -8.94
CA TYR A 204 8.62 4.71 -9.52
C TYR A 204 7.85 3.74 -8.63
N LEU A 205 6.56 3.98 -8.42
CA LEU A 205 5.70 3.12 -7.63
C LEU A 205 5.23 1.93 -8.46
N LEU A 206 5.45 0.72 -7.98
CA LEU A 206 4.93 -0.49 -8.60
C LEU A 206 4.49 -1.48 -7.54
N GLY A 207 3.64 -2.40 -7.97
CA GLY A 207 3.20 -3.52 -7.18
C GLY A 207 3.68 -4.84 -7.78
N LEU A 208 4.01 -5.78 -6.91
CA LEU A 208 4.24 -7.17 -7.25
C LEU A 208 3.13 -8.01 -6.61
N GLY A 209 2.50 -8.83 -7.44
CA GLY A 209 1.57 -9.87 -7.04
C GLY A 209 1.51 -10.93 -8.14
N GLY A 210 1.35 -12.19 -7.74
CA GLY A 210 1.38 -13.31 -8.67
C GLY A 210 0.92 -14.62 -8.03
N PRO A 211 0.54 -15.62 -8.85
CA PRO A 211 0.08 -16.91 -8.37
C PRO A 211 1.20 -17.86 -7.98
N MET A 212 2.46 -17.60 -8.33
CA MET A 212 3.56 -18.52 -8.03
C MET A 212 3.94 -18.48 -6.55
N GLN A 213 3.75 -17.34 -5.88
CA GLN A 213 4.02 -17.19 -4.44
C GLN A 213 5.43 -17.66 -4.08
N ASP A 214 6.41 -17.29 -4.89
CA ASP A 214 7.80 -17.70 -4.76
C ASP A 214 8.71 -16.49 -4.97
N ALA A 215 9.80 -16.41 -4.21
CA ALA A 215 10.79 -15.36 -4.38
C ALA A 215 11.36 -15.27 -5.81
N ASP A 216 11.31 -16.36 -6.59
CA ASP A 216 11.68 -16.35 -8.00
C ASP A 216 10.85 -15.36 -8.85
N GLU A 217 9.64 -14.99 -8.43
CA GLU A 217 8.82 -13.97 -9.12
C GLU A 217 9.54 -12.61 -9.23
N LEU A 218 10.45 -12.33 -8.28
CA LEU A 218 11.27 -11.12 -8.26
C LEU A 218 12.30 -11.07 -9.40
N PHE A 219 12.67 -12.23 -9.99
CA PHE A 219 13.75 -12.33 -10.98
C PHE A 219 13.61 -11.31 -12.11
N ASN A 220 12.41 -11.18 -12.67
CA ASN A 220 12.15 -10.26 -13.78
C ASN A 220 12.30 -8.79 -13.39
N LEU A 221 12.13 -8.45 -12.12
CA LEU A 221 12.13 -7.06 -11.64
C LEU A 221 13.52 -6.60 -11.17
N VAL A 222 14.31 -7.51 -10.58
CA VAL A 222 15.55 -7.14 -9.88
C VAL A 222 16.80 -7.91 -10.32
N SER A 223 16.69 -8.98 -11.11
CA SER A 223 17.88 -9.56 -11.76
C SER A 223 18.23 -8.80 -13.03
N SER A 224 19.53 -8.63 -13.29
CA SER A 224 20.02 -8.09 -14.56
C SER A 224 19.79 -9.03 -15.76
N LYS A 225 19.52 -10.30 -15.50
CA LYS A 225 19.12 -11.31 -16.50
C LYS A 225 17.61 -11.34 -16.75
N GLY A 226 16.84 -10.71 -15.86
CA GLY A 226 15.42 -10.45 -16.04
C GLY A 226 15.19 -9.21 -16.89
N ARG A 227 14.05 -8.54 -16.70
CA ARG A 227 13.81 -7.24 -17.34
C ARG A 227 14.62 -6.12 -16.69
N GLY A 228 15.13 -6.31 -15.45
CA GLY A 228 16.19 -5.53 -14.80
C GLY A 228 16.19 -4.05 -15.16
N LEU A 229 15.01 -3.41 -15.16
CA LEU A 229 14.79 -2.21 -15.98
C LEU A 229 15.63 -1.02 -15.50
N TYR A 230 16.02 -1.05 -14.22
CA TYR A 230 16.55 0.09 -13.48
C TYR A 230 17.63 -0.28 -12.45
N TYR A 231 18.08 -1.53 -12.43
CA TYR A 231 18.99 -2.02 -11.39
C TYR A 231 19.85 -3.19 -11.89
N LYS A 232 21.06 -3.30 -11.35
CA LYS A 232 21.97 -4.44 -11.54
C LYS A 232 22.83 -4.61 -10.29
N ASN A 233 22.92 -5.83 -9.80
CA ASN A 233 23.81 -6.19 -8.69
C ASN A 233 24.23 -7.66 -8.81
N GLU A 234 25.54 -7.91 -8.81
CA GLU A 234 26.10 -9.26 -9.05
C GLU A 234 25.73 -10.24 -7.93
N LYS A 235 25.73 -9.81 -6.66
CA LYS A 235 25.34 -10.67 -5.52
C LYS A 235 23.87 -11.10 -5.65
N VAL A 236 22.99 -10.17 -6.05
CA VAL A 236 21.57 -10.47 -6.29
C VAL A 236 21.42 -11.47 -7.45
N ASP A 237 22.11 -11.25 -8.56
CA ASP A 237 22.06 -12.15 -9.71
C ASP A 237 22.57 -13.56 -9.37
N MET A 238 23.68 -13.67 -8.63
CA MET A 238 24.22 -14.96 -8.18
C MET A 238 23.23 -15.71 -7.27
N LEU A 239 22.50 -15.01 -6.40
CA LEU A 239 21.51 -15.63 -5.51
C LEU A 239 20.28 -16.10 -6.28
N PHE A 240 19.85 -15.38 -7.32
CA PHE A 240 18.82 -15.86 -8.23
C PHE A 240 19.25 -17.11 -8.99
N ASP A 241 20.45 -17.12 -9.57
CA ASP A 241 20.99 -18.29 -10.28
C ASP A 241 21.06 -19.52 -9.37
N ALA A 242 21.57 -19.33 -8.14
CA ALA A 242 21.66 -20.39 -7.14
C ALA A 242 20.27 -20.90 -6.74
N GLY A 243 19.29 -20.01 -6.53
CA GLY A 243 17.93 -20.38 -6.16
C GLY A 243 17.26 -21.20 -7.26
N ARG A 244 17.34 -20.74 -8.51
CA ARG A 244 16.75 -21.39 -9.68
C ARG A 244 17.38 -22.73 -10.06
N SER A 245 18.65 -22.94 -9.69
CA SER A 245 19.37 -24.21 -9.92
C SER A 245 19.27 -25.20 -8.76
N THR A 246 18.62 -24.83 -7.64
CA THR A 246 18.51 -25.67 -6.45
C THR A 246 17.15 -26.38 -6.38
N MET A 247 17.18 -27.71 -6.42
CA MET A 247 15.97 -28.55 -6.27
C MET A 247 15.59 -28.83 -4.81
N ASP A 248 16.55 -28.82 -3.89
CA ASP A 248 16.29 -29.03 -2.46
C ASP A 248 15.55 -27.83 -1.84
N PRO A 249 14.31 -28.00 -1.32
CA PRO A 249 13.51 -26.88 -0.82
C PRO A 249 14.14 -26.16 0.37
N ALA A 250 14.79 -26.86 1.29
CA ALA A 250 15.38 -26.25 2.47
C ALA A 250 16.56 -25.33 2.09
N ARG A 251 17.44 -25.81 1.21
CA ARG A 251 18.54 -25.03 0.66
C ARG A 251 18.04 -23.85 -0.18
N ARG A 252 17.01 -24.04 -1.02
CA ARG A 252 16.43 -22.95 -1.81
C ARG A 252 15.81 -21.86 -0.94
N ARG A 253 15.10 -22.23 0.15
CA ARG A 253 14.60 -21.25 1.13
C ARG A 253 15.72 -20.43 1.75
N LYS A 254 16.83 -21.06 2.14
CA LYS A 254 17.99 -20.33 2.67
C LYS A 254 18.57 -19.35 1.64
N ILE A 255 18.70 -19.77 0.38
CA ILE A 255 19.18 -18.90 -0.70
C ILE A 255 18.27 -17.69 -0.89
N TYR A 256 16.94 -17.88 -0.89
CA TYR A 256 16.01 -16.77 -1.02
C TYR A 256 15.91 -15.87 0.22
N SER A 257 16.13 -16.43 1.41
CA SER A 257 16.33 -15.64 2.62
C SER A 257 17.59 -14.75 2.49
N ASP A 258 18.70 -15.30 1.99
CA ASP A 258 19.94 -14.56 1.73
C ASP A 258 19.75 -13.51 0.60
N LEU A 259 18.94 -13.81 -0.43
CA LEU A 259 18.52 -12.86 -1.47
C LEU A 259 17.76 -11.67 -0.87
N ALA A 260 16.76 -11.94 -0.02
CA ALA A 260 15.98 -10.87 0.62
C ALA A 260 16.88 -9.97 1.48
N ARG A 261 17.82 -10.55 2.25
CA ARG A 261 18.83 -9.76 2.98
C ARG A 261 19.69 -8.91 2.06
N ALA A 262 20.20 -9.48 0.97
CA ALA A 262 21.04 -8.77 0.01
C ALA A 262 20.30 -7.58 -0.64
N MET A 263 19.02 -7.76 -0.99
CA MET A 263 18.20 -6.69 -1.55
C MET A 263 17.91 -5.58 -0.53
N VAL A 264 17.71 -5.95 0.74
CA VAL A 264 17.55 -4.96 1.82
C VAL A 264 18.85 -4.20 2.04
N GLU A 265 19.99 -4.88 2.18
CA GLU A 265 21.31 -4.28 2.36
C GLU A 265 21.64 -3.27 1.23
N ASP A 266 21.39 -3.67 -0.02
CA ASP A 266 21.65 -2.84 -1.20
C ASP A 266 20.53 -1.82 -1.50
N ALA A 267 19.50 -1.75 -0.65
CA ALA A 267 18.34 -0.88 -0.83
C ALA A 267 17.81 -0.89 -2.27
N THR A 268 17.58 -2.08 -2.82
CA THR A 268 17.14 -2.26 -4.22
C THR A 268 15.85 -1.49 -4.50
N TRP A 269 14.96 -1.42 -3.49
CA TRP A 269 13.72 -0.66 -3.50
C TRP A 269 13.62 0.24 -2.27
N VAL A 270 12.66 1.17 -2.29
CA VAL A 270 12.01 1.60 -1.04
C VAL A 270 10.93 0.58 -0.72
N PHE A 271 11.13 -0.17 0.36
CA PHE A 271 10.18 -1.20 0.79
C PHE A 271 9.00 -0.53 1.50
N LEU A 272 7.79 -0.70 0.96
CA LEU A 272 6.58 -0.09 1.51
C LEU A 272 5.75 -1.14 2.24
N MET A 273 4.61 -1.52 1.67
CA MET A 273 3.61 -2.34 2.32
C MET A 273 3.11 -3.44 1.40
N GLN A 274 2.64 -4.51 2.02
CA GLN A 274 1.66 -5.39 1.42
C GLN A 274 0.27 -4.74 1.59
N GLN A 275 -0.47 -4.55 0.50
CA GLN A 275 -1.87 -4.13 0.56
C GLN A 275 -2.76 -5.32 0.92
N VAL A 276 -3.84 -5.03 1.65
CA VAL A 276 -4.86 -6.01 2.00
C VAL A 276 -6.02 -5.88 1.03
N ASP A 277 -6.40 -6.98 0.40
CA ASP A 277 -7.61 -6.99 -0.41
C ASP A 277 -8.86 -7.05 0.45
N ILE A 278 -9.87 -6.31 0.00
CA ILE A 278 -11.16 -6.21 0.67
C ILE A 278 -12.19 -6.80 -0.28
N TYR A 279 -12.81 -7.90 0.14
CA TYR A 279 -13.88 -8.55 -0.61
C TYR A 279 -15.22 -8.30 0.07
N ALA A 280 -16.23 -7.96 -0.73
CA ALA A 280 -17.62 -7.92 -0.28
C ALA A 280 -18.40 -9.02 -0.99
N MET A 281 -19.07 -9.87 -0.22
CA MET A 281 -19.93 -10.92 -0.74
C MET A 281 -21.31 -10.86 -0.08
N ARG A 282 -22.35 -11.30 -0.79
CA ARG A 282 -23.69 -11.45 -0.20
C ARG A 282 -23.66 -12.62 0.79
N ASP A 283 -24.38 -12.52 1.90
CA ASP A 283 -24.41 -13.54 2.97
C ASP A 283 -24.74 -14.97 2.49
N ARG A 284 -25.55 -15.07 1.42
CA ARG A 284 -25.94 -16.32 0.78
C ARG A 284 -24.82 -16.98 -0.05
N VAL A 285 -23.72 -16.29 -0.29
CA VAL A 285 -22.58 -16.79 -1.05
C VAL A 285 -21.55 -17.34 -0.07
N GLU A 286 -21.12 -18.57 -0.29
CA GLU A 286 -19.94 -19.15 0.36
C GLU A 286 -18.79 -19.12 -0.63
N TRP A 287 -17.75 -18.39 -0.30
CA TRP A 287 -16.54 -18.30 -1.11
C TRP A 287 -15.35 -17.91 -0.22
N THR A 288 -14.22 -18.58 -0.41
CA THR A 288 -12.98 -18.25 0.30
C THR A 288 -12.03 -17.53 -0.65
N PRO A 289 -11.57 -16.32 -0.31
CA PRO A 289 -10.56 -15.62 -1.09
C PRO A 289 -9.26 -16.43 -1.12
N ARG A 290 -8.54 -16.32 -2.25
CA ARG A 290 -7.23 -16.94 -2.41
C ARG A 290 -6.17 -15.87 -2.20
N PRO A 291 -5.01 -16.20 -1.60
CA PRO A 291 -3.88 -15.28 -1.52
C PRO A 291 -3.55 -14.70 -2.89
N ASP A 292 -3.50 -15.50 -3.96
CA ASP A 292 -3.22 -15.05 -5.34
C ASP A 292 -4.26 -14.14 -6.02
N GLN A 293 -5.29 -13.69 -5.28
CA GLN A 293 -6.39 -12.82 -5.72
C GLN A 293 -7.28 -13.36 -6.84
N TRP A 294 -7.03 -14.57 -7.35
CA TRP A 294 -7.85 -15.11 -8.41
C TRP A 294 -9.24 -15.42 -7.87
N MET A 295 -10.23 -14.72 -8.42
CA MET A 295 -11.64 -14.96 -8.11
C MET A 295 -12.12 -16.21 -8.84
N LEU A 296 -11.87 -17.37 -8.25
CA LEU A 296 -12.35 -18.65 -8.76
C LEU A 296 -13.84 -18.85 -8.41
N LEU A 297 -14.71 -18.14 -9.12
CA LEU A 297 -16.16 -18.15 -8.85
C LEU A 297 -16.80 -19.54 -9.01
N HIS A 298 -16.19 -20.45 -9.77
CA HIS A 298 -16.63 -21.85 -9.85
C HIS A 298 -16.49 -22.62 -8.52
N ARG A 299 -15.75 -22.07 -7.54
CA ARG A 299 -15.64 -22.61 -6.18
C ARG A 299 -16.61 -21.95 -5.19
N ALA A 300 -17.37 -20.96 -5.64
CA ALA A 300 -18.39 -20.33 -4.81
C ALA A 300 -19.67 -21.17 -4.80
N THR A 301 -20.27 -21.35 -3.63
CA THR A 301 -21.56 -22.03 -3.45
C THR A 301 -22.60 -21.06 -2.91
N LEU A 302 -23.88 -21.42 -3.02
CA LEU A 302 -24.96 -20.74 -2.32
C LEU A 302 -25.36 -21.56 -1.09
N LYS A 303 -25.60 -20.88 0.02
CA LYS A 303 -26.19 -21.47 1.23
C LYS A 303 -27.65 -21.84 1.00
#